data_AF-A0A7Y5J2X0-F1
#
_entry.id   AF-A0A7Y5J2X0-F1
#
_cell.length_a   1.000
_cell.length_b   1.000
_cell.length_c   1.000
_cell.angle_alpha   90.00
_cell.angle_beta   90.00
_cell.angle_gamma   90.00
#
_symmetry.space_group_name_H-M   'P 1'
#
loop_
_entity.id
_entity.type
_entity.pdbx_description
1 polymer ?
#
loop_
_entity_poly.entity_id
_entity_poly.type
_entity_poly.pdbx_seq_one_letter_code
_entity_poly.pdbx_strand_id
1 'polypeptide(L)'
;MLHFPKFTQIRNSNEIDVFAGNYFRCSGFNVNRDYYETNQVFAIYCHGNMIGGFVLGTGETLRTLEVFASNEHRDNLYRQVQESKPHTEMCCFWMAPDIRKNTRLNFFIWLCVAYALWAYGTPQLIFGTNSVRLAALYSATPKCHLLHGDYLNHKQTFIFTGPRKDCLVGVAQILIFPEEWEKGKVLVFNYFSSPAGATRADHIKVERDIWKPIHAARVKDGKMKAWILYEMEFPFGASMPYNMATADVYTDMKEYLAPWFEGYFKKVHPGKDMNQLIQQTQAVTTLQKGEVRMILDRLDWK
;
A
#
# COMPACT_ATOMS: atom_id res chain seq x y z
N MET A 1 -18.10 33.07 -7.78
CA MET A 1 -18.67 31.87 -7.14
C MET A 1 -17.55 30.87 -6.89
N LEU A 2 -17.32 30.44 -5.65
CA LEU A 2 -16.47 29.28 -5.39
C LEU A 2 -17.09 28.05 -6.07
N HIS A 3 -16.42 27.51 -7.08
CA HIS A 3 -16.83 26.27 -7.73
C HIS A 3 -16.32 25.11 -6.88
N PHE A 4 -17.19 24.60 -6.00
CA PHE A 4 -16.88 23.41 -5.22
C PHE A 4 -16.90 22.16 -6.12
N PRO A 5 -15.99 21.20 -5.88
CA PRO A 5 -16.07 19.89 -6.53
C PRO A 5 -17.43 19.22 -6.27
N LYS A 6 -17.97 18.56 -7.30
CA LYS A 6 -19.27 17.88 -7.25
C LYS A 6 -19.07 16.38 -7.28
N PHE A 7 -19.77 15.67 -6.40
CA PHE A 7 -19.85 14.21 -6.39
C PHE A 7 -21.27 13.77 -6.75
N THR A 8 -21.42 12.83 -7.68
CA THR A 8 -22.74 12.40 -8.13
C THR A 8 -22.74 10.97 -8.65
N GLN A 9 -23.85 10.27 -8.46
CA GLN A 9 -24.12 9.02 -9.16
C GLN A 9 -24.66 9.35 -10.55
N ILE A 10 -24.02 8.83 -11.60
CA ILE A 10 -24.42 9.06 -12.99
C ILE A 10 -25.26 7.90 -13.50
N ARG A 11 -26.25 8.21 -14.33
CA ARG A 11 -27.17 7.20 -14.93
C ARG A 11 -27.47 7.45 -16.40
N ASN A 12 -27.16 8.64 -16.93
CA ASN A 12 -27.40 8.91 -18.34
C ASN A 12 -26.27 8.34 -19.20
N SER A 13 -26.65 7.90 -20.40
CA SER A 13 -25.76 7.25 -21.37
C SER A 13 -24.53 8.07 -21.71
N ASN A 14 -24.69 9.39 -21.92
CA ASN A 14 -23.59 10.27 -22.31
C ASN A 14 -22.52 10.39 -21.23
N GLU A 15 -22.91 10.57 -19.96
CA GLU A 15 -21.96 10.63 -18.84
C GLU A 15 -21.26 9.28 -18.61
N ILE A 16 -21.96 8.17 -18.81
CA ILE A 16 -21.37 6.82 -18.74
C ILE A 16 -20.32 6.64 -19.84
N ASP A 17 -20.61 7.08 -21.07
CA ASP A 17 -19.65 6.99 -22.18
C ASP A 17 -18.39 7.84 -21.92
N VAL A 18 -18.56 9.04 -21.34
CA VAL A 18 -17.44 9.88 -20.89
C VAL A 18 -16.63 9.20 -19.78
N PHE A 19 -17.31 8.63 -18.78
CA PHE A 19 -16.66 7.89 -17.69
C PHE A 19 -15.84 6.71 -18.24
N ALA A 20 -16.44 5.88 -19.09
CA ALA A 20 -15.80 4.70 -19.68
C ALA A 20 -14.55 5.10 -20.49
N GLY A 21 -14.67 6.15 -21.31
CA GLY A 21 -13.54 6.68 -22.08
C GLY A 21 -12.40 7.21 -21.22
N ASN A 22 -12.70 7.86 -20.09
CA ASN A 22 -11.68 8.31 -19.14
C ASN A 22 -11.02 7.15 -18.39
N TYR A 23 -11.82 6.18 -17.95
CA TYR A 23 -11.32 4.97 -17.30
C TYR A 23 -10.39 4.18 -18.23
N PHE A 24 -10.78 3.98 -19.49
CA PHE A 24 -9.95 3.32 -20.50
C PHE A 24 -8.63 4.06 -20.71
N ARG A 25 -8.66 5.39 -20.87
CA ARG A 25 -7.44 6.21 -21.01
C ARG A 25 -6.50 6.09 -19.79
N CYS A 26 -7.06 5.98 -18.58
CA CYS A 26 -6.26 5.89 -17.37
C CYS A 26 -5.72 4.48 -17.07
N SER A 27 -6.46 3.44 -17.45
CA SER A 27 -6.20 2.06 -17.00
C SER A 27 -5.82 1.09 -18.12
N GLY A 28 -6.16 1.41 -19.37
CA GLY A 28 -6.06 0.53 -20.53
C GLY A 28 -7.12 -0.57 -20.58
N PHE A 29 -8.05 -0.64 -19.63
CA PHE A 29 -9.10 -1.65 -19.61
C PHE A 29 -10.37 -1.15 -20.28
N ASN A 30 -10.82 -1.88 -21.29
CA ASN A 30 -12.16 -1.72 -21.83
C ASN A 30 -13.17 -2.46 -20.95
N VAL A 31 -14.37 -1.92 -20.82
CA VAL A 31 -15.45 -2.49 -20.00
C VAL A 31 -16.73 -2.45 -20.81
N ASN A 32 -17.46 -3.57 -20.84
CA ASN A 32 -18.74 -3.62 -21.54
C ASN A 32 -19.72 -2.60 -20.91
N ARG A 33 -20.49 -1.93 -21.76
CA ARG A 33 -21.52 -0.96 -21.39
C ARG A 33 -22.50 -1.53 -20.37
N ASP A 34 -22.92 -2.77 -20.53
CA ASP A 34 -23.88 -3.44 -19.64
C ASP A 34 -23.39 -3.46 -18.18
N TYR A 35 -22.07 -3.51 -17.96
CA TYR A 35 -21.50 -3.47 -16.61
C TYR A 35 -21.74 -2.11 -15.96
N TYR A 36 -21.68 -1.01 -16.69
CA TYR A 36 -21.98 0.32 -16.16
C TYR A 36 -23.47 0.53 -15.92
N GLU A 37 -24.32 -0.03 -16.77
CA GLU A 37 -25.78 0.12 -16.67
C GLU A 37 -26.40 -0.70 -15.53
N THR A 38 -25.74 -1.81 -15.16
CA THR A 38 -26.18 -2.70 -14.08
C THR A 38 -25.58 -2.37 -12.71
N ASN A 39 -24.58 -1.48 -12.65
CA ASN A 39 -23.87 -1.13 -11.42
C ASN A 39 -23.96 0.37 -11.10
N GLN A 40 -23.57 0.75 -9.89
CA GLN A 40 -23.62 2.14 -9.46
C GLN A 40 -22.36 2.87 -9.91
N VAL A 41 -22.48 3.75 -10.89
CA VAL A 41 -21.37 4.55 -11.41
C VAL A 41 -21.35 5.92 -10.73
N PHE A 42 -20.20 6.27 -10.15
CA PHE A 42 -20.01 7.55 -9.48
C PHE A 42 -18.94 8.38 -10.18
N ALA A 43 -19.27 9.65 -10.43
CA ALA A 43 -18.39 10.61 -11.07
C ALA A 43 -18.13 11.81 -10.15
N ILE A 44 -16.91 12.33 -10.25
CA ILE A 44 -16.44 13.48 -9.48
C ILE A 44 -16.03 14.56 -10.47
N TYR A 45 -16.55 15.77 -10.27
CA TYR A 45 -16.38 16.90 -11.18
C TYR A 45 -15.69 18.07 -10.50
N CYS A 46 -14.86 18.79 -11.24
CA CYS A 46 -14.27 20.07 -10.84
C CYS A 46 -14.25 21.01 -12.04
N HIS A 47 -14.78 22.22 -11.88
CA HIS A 47 -14.96 23.19 -12.98
C HIS A 47 -15.68 22.61 -14.22
N GLY A 48 -16.69 21.75 -13.99
CA GLY A 48 -17.45 21.10 -15.07
C GLY A 48 -16.77 19.89 -15.72
N ASN A 49 -15.49 19.64 -15.44
CA ASN A 49 -14.76 18.50 -15.98
C ASN A 49 -14.84 17.30 -15.03
N MET A 50 -15.04 16.10 -15.58
CA MET A 50 -14.97 14.85 -14.83
C MET A 50 -13.50 14.55 -14.50
N ILE A 51 -13.16 14.54 -13.21
CA ILE A 51 -11.78 14.45 -12.72
C ILE A 51 -11.45 13.11 -12.06
N GLY A 52 -12.46 12.26 -11.85
CA GLY A 52 -12.29 10.91 -11.34
C GLY A 52 -13.63 10.23 -11.17
N GLY A 53 -13.57 8.97 -10.78
CA GLY A 53 -14.77 8.19 -10.48
C GLY A 53 -14.46 6.72 -10.27
N PHE A 54 -15.51 5.97 -9.95
CA PHE A 54 -15.46 4.55 -9.64
C PHE A 54 -16.84 3.92 -9.80
N VAL A 55 -16.88 2.59 -9.82
CA VAL A 55 -18.10 1.79 -9.89
C VAL A 55 -18.22 0.94 -8.64
N LEU A 56 -19.41 0.92 -8.04
CA LEU A 56 -19.76 -0.03 -6.98
C LEU A 56 -20.73 -1.08 -7.53
N GLY A 57 -20.36 -2.35 -7.37
CA GLY A 57 -21.18 -3.48 -7.79
C GLY A 57 -21.40 -4.49 -6.67
N THR A 58 -22.56 -5.13 -6.69
CA THR A 58 -22.93 -6.21 -5.75
C THR A 58 -23.45 -7.44 -6.48
N GLY A 59 -23.14 -7.55 -7.79
CA GLY A 59 -23.52 -8.69 -8.62
C GLY A 59 -22.77 -9.97 -8.23
N GLU A 60 -23.28 -11.12 -8.70
CA GLU A 60 -22.66 -12.42 -8.47
C GLU A 60 -21.31 -12.56 -9.20
N THR A 61 -21.22 -12.00 -10.42
CA THR A 61 -19.97 -11.90 -11.18
C THR A 61 -19.21 -10.65 -10.76
N LEU A 62 -17.99 -10.83 -10.29
CA LEU A 62 -17.13 -9.77 -9.79
C LEU A 62 -16.05 -9.48 -10.82
N ARG A 63 -16.13 -8.34 -11.50
CA ARG A 63 -15.13 -7.91 -12.48
C ARG A 63 -13.73 -7.87 -11.87
N THR A 64 -13.62 -7.58 -10.57
CA THR A 64 -12.33 -7.64 -9.86
C THR A 64 -11.65 -9.01 -10.04
N LEU A 65 -12.39 -10.10 -9.87
CA LEU A 65 -11.87 -11.46 -10.00
C LEU A 65 -11.62 -11.82 -11.48
N GLU A 66 -12.50 -11.37 -12.38
CA GLU A 66 -12.33 -11.61 -13.83
C GLU A 66 -11.07 -10.96 -14.41
N VAL A 67 -10.67 -9.80 -13.89
CA VAL A 67 -9.59 -9.00 -14.47
C VAL A 67 -8.24 -9.21 -13.77
N PHE A 68 -8.26 -9.50 -12.48
CA PHE A 68 -7.05 -9.53 -11.66
C PHE A 68 -6.66 -10.92 -11.16
N ALA A 69 -7.41 -11.97 -11.51
CA ALA A 69 -7.05 -13.36 -11.25
C ALA A 69 -7.01 -14.20 -12.54
N SER A 70 -6.01 -15.06 -12.65
CA SER A 70 -5.92 -16.06 -13.72
C SER A 70 -7.09 -17.05 -13.66
N ASN A 71 -7.36 -17.71 -14.79
CA ASN A 71 -8.41 -18.73 -14.85
C ASN A 71 -8.16 -19.88 -13.85
N GLU A 72 -6.89 -20.17 -13.54
CA GLU A 72 -6.50 -21.22 -12.58
C GLU A 72 -6.96 -20.90 -11.15
N HIS A 73 -6.88 -19.64 -10.73
CA HIS A 73 -7.21 -19.23 -9.37
C HIS A 73 -8.64 -18.75 -9.19
N ARG A 74 -9.33 -18.37 -10.27
CA ARG A 74 -10.59 -17.63 -10.23
C ARG A 74 -11.71 -18.38 -9.51
N ASP A 75 -11.91 -19.66 -9.80
CA ASP A 75 -13.00 -20.45 -9.22
C ASP A 75 -12.87 -20.58 -7.69
N ASN A 76 -11.63 -20.76 -7.22
CA ASN A 76 -11.34 -20.83 -5.79
C ASN A 76 -11.58 -19.47 -5.11
N LEU A 77 -11.23 -18.36 -5.77
CA LEU A 77 -11.47 -17.02 -5.25
C LEU A 77 -12.97 -16.70 -5.19
N TYR A 78 -13.76 -17.08 -6.19
CA TYR A 78 -15.21 -16.94 -6.13
C TYR A 78 -15.81 -17.72 -4.97
N ARG A 79 -15.38 -18.98 -4.78
CA ARG A 79 -15.84 -19.79 -3.66
C ARG A 79 -15.52 -19.11 -2.33
N GLN A 80 -14.28 -18.65 -2.14
CA GLN A 80 -13.85 -17.95 -0.93
C GLN A 80 -14.66 -16.67 -0.66
N VAL A 81 -14.98 -15.91 -1.71
CA VAL A 81 -15.77 -14.68 -1.61
C VAL A 81 -17.24 -15.00 -1.30
N GLN A 82 -17.84 -15.97 -1.99
CA GLN A 82 -19.24 -16.36 -1.79
C GLN A 82 -19.50 -17.00 -0.43
N GLU A 83 -18.54 -17.76 0.12
CA GLU A 83 -18.62 -18.33 1.47
C GLU A 83 -18.50 -17.27 2.59
N SER A 84 -18.11 -16.05 2.23
CA SER A 84 -17.91 -14.96 3.18
C SER A 84 -19.13 -14.02 3.23
N LYS A 85 -18.99 -12.87 3.91
CA LYS A 85 -20.10 -11.90 4.04
C LYS A 85 -20.49 -11.33 2.67
N PRO A 86 -21.69 -10.74 2.48
CA PRO A 86 -22.02 -10.04 1.23
C PRO A 86 -20.96 -8.99 0.85
N HIS A 87 -20.49 -9.03 -0.40
CA HIS A 87 -19.43 -8.17 -0.91
C HIS A 87 -19.95 -7.06 -1.80
N THR A 88 -19.32 -5.89 -1.69
CA THR A 88 -19.38 -4.83 -2.69
C THR A 88 -18.03 -4.77 -3.36
N GLU A 89 -18.01 -4.93 -4.68
CA GLU A 89 -16.81 -4.63 -5.44
C GLU A 89 -16.71 -3.13 -5.70
N MET A 90 -15.52 -2.57 -5.44
CA MET A 90 -15.13 -1.27 -5.96
C MET A 90 -14.23 -1.48 -7.17
N CYS A 91 -14.76 -1.14 -8.33
CA CYS A 91 -14.13 -1.35 -9.62
C CYS A 91 -14.02 -0.05 -10.40
N CYS A 92 -13.29 -0.11 -11.50
CA CYS A 92 -13.12 1.01 -12.44
C CYS A 92 -12.72 2.34 -11.79
N PHE A 93 -11.97 2.31 -10.68
CA PHE A 93 -11.48 3.51 -10.03
C PHE A 93 -10.44 4.19 -10.92
N TRP A 94 -10.63 5.48 -11.16
CA TRP A 94 -9.64 6.30 -11.83
C TRP A 94 -9.66 7.74 -11.31
N MET A 95 -8.52 8.39 -11.47
CA MET A 95 -8.30 9.79 -11.13
C MET A 95 -7.44 10.41 -12.22
N ALA A 96 -7.85 11.60 -12.67
CA ALA A 96 -7.11 12.37 -13.67
C ALA A 96 -5.66 12.62 -13.18
N PRO A 97 -4.63 12.50 -14.05
CA PRO A 97 -3.23 12.53 -13.63
C PRO A 97 -2.80 13.79 -12.86
N ASP A 98 -3.32 14.95 -13.25
CA ASP A 98 -3.08 16.26 -12.62
C ASP A 98 -3.66 16.33 -11.20
N ILE A 99 -4.74 15.60 -10.94
CA ILE A 99 -5.40 15.57 -9.63
C ILE A 99 -4.65 14.72 -8.61
N ARG A 100 -3.93 13.69 -9.04
CA ARG A 100 -3.15 12.81 -8.15
C ARG A 100 -2.14 13.60 -7.30
N LYS A 101 -1.63 14.71 -7.84
CA LYS A 101 -0.67 15.61 -7.17
C LYS A 101 -1.34 16.75 -6.39
N ASN A 102 -2.61 17.03 -6.66
CA ASN A 102 -3.36 18.06 -5.96
C ASN A 102 -3.93 17.48 -4.67
N THR A 103 -3.23 17.67 -3.54
CA THR A 103 -3.59 17.09 -2.24
C THR A 103 -5.04 17.34 -1.86
N ARG A 104 -5.60 18.53 -2.14
CA ARG A 104 -6.98 18.87 -1.78
C ARG A 104 -8.01 18.11 -2.61
N LEU A 105 -7.80 18.02 -3.93
CA LEU A 105 -8.74 17.33 -4.82
C LEU A 105 -8.58 15.80 -4.73
N ASN A 106 -7.35 15.31 -4.55
CA ASN A 106 -7.08 13.90 -4.23
C ASN A 106 -7.80 13.49 -2.93
N PHE A 107 -7.65 14.30 -1.88
CA PHE A 107 -8.37 14.12 -0.61
C PHE A 107 -9.89 14.09 -0.81
N PHE A 108 -10.43 15.03 -1.57
CA PHE A 108 -11.86 15.08 -1.87
C PHE A 108 -12.34 13.81 -2.59
N ILE A 109 -11.58 13.30 -3.56
CA ILE A 109 -11.94 12.08 -4.29
C ILE A 109 -12.00 10.87 -3.35
N TRP A 110 -11.00 10.68 -2.49
CA TRP A 110 -11.02 9.57 -1.54
C TRP A 110 -12.13 9.71 -0.50
N LEU A 111 -12.47 10.93 -0.06
CA LEU A 111 -13.66 11.15 0.77
C LEU A 111 -14.95 10.75 0.05
N CYS A 112 -15.08 11.03 -1.25
CA CYS A 112 -16.23 10.59 -2.04
C CYS A 112 -16.32 9.05 -2.12
N VAL A 113 -15.18 8.38 -2.32
CA VAL A 113 -15.09 6.91 -2.27
C VAL A 113 -15.55 6.38 -0.92
N ALA A 114 -15.01 6.93 0.18
CA ALA A 114 -15.37 6.47 1.52
C ALA A 114 -16.85 6.72 1.83
N TYR A 115 -17.38 7.89 1.44
CA TYR A 115 -18.80 8.20 1.60
C TYR A 115 -19.68 7.24 0.81
N ALA A 116 -19.35 6.96 -0.45
CA ALA A 116 -20.14 6.04 -1.28
C ALA A 116 -20.10 4.61 -0.74
N LEU A 117 -18.93 4.13 -0.35
CA LEU A 117 -18.78 2.81 0.27
C LEU A 117 -19.54 2.74 1.59
N TRP A 118 -19.50 3.80 2.40
CA TRP A 118 -20.29 3.88 3.63
C TRP A 118 -21.81 3.88 3.35
N ALA A 119 -22.28 4.63 2.35
CA ALA A 119 -23.71 4.77 2.06
C ALA A 119 -24.30 3.55 1.32
N TYR A 120 -23.54 2.94 0.40
CA TYR A 120 -24.05 1.94 -0.55
C TYR A 120 -23.36 0.58 -0.45
N GLY A 121 -22.25 0.48 0.27
CA GLY A 121 -21.50 -0.76 0.40
C GLY A 121 -22.12 -1.74 1.41
N THR A 122 -21.87 -3.02 1.16
CA THR A 122 -22.14 -4.14 2.08
C THR A 122 -21.06 -4.21 3.17
N PRO A 123 -21.18 -5.10 4.18
CA PRO A 123 -20.21 -5.17 5.27
C PRO A 123 -18.76 -5.45 4.85
N GLN A 124 -18.55 -6.10 3.72
CA GLN A 124 -17.24 -6.48 3.21
C GLN A 124 -17.03 -5.92 1.80
N LEU A 125 -15.82 -5.46 1.52
CA LEU A 125 -15.43 -4.86 0.26
C LEU A 125 -14.42 -5.76 -0.45
N ILE A 126 -14.45 -5.75 -1.77
CA ILE A 126 -13.43 -6.34 -2.63
C ILE A 126 -13.02 -5.35 -3.72
N PHE A 127 -11.73 -5.29 -4.05
CA PHE A 127 -11.22 -4.40 -5.07
C PHE A 127 -9.85 -4.88 -5.55
N GLY A 128 -9.47 -4.49 -6.76
CA GLY A 128 -8.21 -4.95 -7.34
C GLY A 128 -7.53 -3.91 -8.21
N THR A 129 -6.25 -4.16 -8.50
CA THR A 129 -5.44 -3.30 -9.33
C THR A 129 -4.26 -4.04 -9.94
N ASN A 130 -3.76 -3.55 -11.08
CA ASN A 130 -2.46 -3.90 -11.64
C ASN A 130 -1.43 -2.77 -11.48
N SER A 131 -1.78 -1.71 -10.74
CA SER A 131 -0.88 -0.62 -10.41
C SER A 131 -0.19 -0.92 -9.08
N VAL A 132 1.13 -1.09 -9.12
CA VAL A 132 1.96 -1.32 -7.92
C VAL A 132 1.78 -0.19 -6.91
N ARG A 133 1.67 1.06 -7.38
CA ARG A 133 1.44 2.24 -6.52
C ARG A 133 0.10 2.17 -5.80
N LEU A 134 -0.96 1.86 -6.53
CA LEU A 134 -2.29 1.75 -5.94
C LEU A 134 -2.37 0.55 -4.99
N ALA A 135 -1.69 -0.56 -5.31
CA ALA A 135 -1.58 -1.72 -4.43
C ALA A 135 -0.83 -1.40 -3.13
N ALA A 136 0.28 -0.65 -3.21
CA ALA A 136 0.99 -0.16 -2.04
C ALA A 136 0.09 0.73 -1.17
N LEU A 137 -0.67 1.64 -1.80
CA LEU A 137 -1.63 2.52 -1.14
C LEU A 137 -2.72 1.73 -0.40
N TYR A 138 -3.29 0.71 -1.04
CA TYR A 138 -4.27 -0.18 -0.43
C TYR A 138 -3.68 -0.97 0.76
N SER A 139 -2.45 -1.44 0.61
CA SER A 139 -1.73 -2.23 1.63
C SER A 139 -1.32 -1.40 2.85
N ALA A 140 -1.22 -0.07 2.71
CA ALA A 140 -0.88 0.83 3.82
C ALA A 140 -1.95 0.83 4.93
N THR A 141 -3.17 0.38 4.62
CA THR A 141 -4.26 0.29 5.59
C THR A 141 -4.23 -1.08 6.26
N PRO A 142 -4.00 -1.20 7.59
CA PRO A 142 -3.88 -2.49 8.28
C PRO A 142 -5.22 -3.26 8.36
N LYS A 143 -6.29 -2.71 7.78
CA LYS A 143 -7.64 -3.26 7.75
C LYS A 143 -8.01 -3.83 6.37
N CYS A 144 -7.22 -3.52 5.33
CA CYS A 144 -7.30 -4.21 4.07
C CYS A 144 -6.27 -5.34 4.05
N HIS A 145 -6.69 -6.49 3.54
CA HIS A 145 -5.87 -7.66 3.40
C HIS A 145 -5.67 -7.95 1.92
N LEU A 146 -4.43 -8.26 1.52
CA LEU A 146 -4.18 -8.83 0.21
C LEU A 146 -4.83 -10.22 0.20
N LEU A 147 -5.88 -10.36 -0.61
CA LEU A 147 -6.58 -11.62 -0.81
C LEU A 147 -5.79 -12.51 -1.77
N HIS A 148 -5.29 -11.93 -2.86
CA HIS A 148 -4.55 -12.66 -3.88
C HIS A 148 -3.63 -11.73 -4.68
N GLY A 149 -2.49 -12.26 -5.12
CA GLY A 149 -1.63 -11.62 -6.11
C GLY A 149 -1.37 -12.60 -7.25
N ASP A 150 -1.43 -12.11 -8.49
CA ASP A 150 -1.24 -12.92 -9.70
C ASP A 150 -0.32 -12.18 -10.69
N TYR A 151 0.00 -12.83 -11.80
CA TYR A 151 0.82 -12.26 -12.88
C TYR A 151 0.13 -12.47 -14.24
N LEU A 152 -0.55 -11.42 -14.72
CA LEU A 152 -1.36 -11.47 -15.93
C LEU A 152 -0.83 -10.48 -16.96
N ASN A 153 -0.68 -10.91 -18.22
CA ASN A 153 -0.25 -10.07 -19.33
C ASN A 153 1.02 -9.25 -19.01
N HIS A 154 2.02 -9.91 -18.42
CA HIS A 154 3.29 -9.31 -17.99
C HIS A 154 3.17 -8.21 -16.93
N LYS A 155 2.08 -8.21 -16.16
CA LYS A 155 1.87 -7.28 -15.06
C LYS A 155 1.44 -8.04 -13.81
N GLN A 156 2.00 -7.64 -12.67
CA GLN A 156 1.51 -8.10 -11.39
C GLN A 156 0.12 -7.51 -11.13
N THR A 157 -0.79 -8.35 -10.65
CA THR A 157 -2.14 -7.96 -10.26
C THR A 157 -2.37 -8.29 -8.80
N PHE A 158 -3.24 -7.52 -8.17
CA PHE A 158 -3.50 -7.60 -6.74
C PHE A 158 -5.00 -7.48 -6.50
N ILE A 159 -5.52 -8.34 -5.63
CA ILE A 159 -6.90 -8.33 -5.16
C ILE A 159 -6.86 -8.18 -3.65
N PHE A 160 -7.63 -7.23 -3.14
CA PHE A 160 -7.72 -6.90 -1.74
C PHE A 160 -9.15 -7.07 -1.24
N THR A 161 -9.27 -7.32 0.06
CA THR A 161 -10.54 -7.35 0.76
C THR A 161 -10.44 -6.62 2.08
N GLY A 162 -11.52 -5.99 2.53
CA GLY A 162 -11.54 -5.27 3.81
C GLY A 162 -12.95 -4.97 4.31
N PRO A 163 -13.14 -4.78 5.62
CA PRO A 163 -14.45 -4.47 6.17
C PRO A 163 -14.82 -3.01 5.88
N ARG A 164 -16.05 -2.76 5.41
CA ARG A 164 -16.54 -1.41 5.06
C ARG A 164 -16.41 -0.41 6.20
N LYS A 165 -16.63 -0.84 7.44
CA LYS A 165 -16.58 0.02 8.64
C LYS A 165 -15.25 0.75 8.82
N ASP A 166 -14.17 0.20 8.25
CA ASP A 166 -12.82 0.75 8.37
C ASP A 166 -12.43 1.65 7.18
N CYS A 167 -13.32 1.84 6.20
CA CYS A 167 -13.02 2.57 4.96
C CYS A 167 -12.63 4.05 5.20
N LEU A 168 -13.33 4.76 6.09
CA LEU A 168 -13.00 6.15 6.44
C LEU A 168 -11.61 6.26 7.09
N VAL A 169 -11.27 5.32 7.97
CA VAL A 169 -9.95 5.26 8.61
C VAL A 169 -8.88 4.91 7.58
N GLY A 170 -9.16 3.97 6.68
CA GLY A 170 -8.28 3.61 5.57
C GLY A 170 -7.99 4.79 4.65
N VAL A 171 -9.01 5.55 4.26
CA VAL A 171 -8.86 6.77 3.46
C VAL A 171 -8.03 7.83 4.21
N ALA A 172 -8.29 8.06 5.49
CA ALA A 172 -7.46 8.97 6.28
C ALA A 172 -5.99 8.54 6.30
N GLN A 173 -5.71 7.23 6.44
CA GLN A 173 -4.35 6.70 6.41
C GLN A 173 -3.68 6.87 5.04
N ILE A 174 -4.38 6.54 3.94
CA ILE A 174 -3.95 6.78 2.55
C ILE A 174 -3.47 8.22 2.35
N LEU A 175 -4.14 9.19 3.00
CA LEU A 175 -3.86 10.61 2.86
C LEU A 175 -2.79 11.14 3.82
N ILE A 176 -2.55 10.42 4.93
CA ILE A 176 -1.52 10.70 5.94
C ILE A 176 -0.23 9.88 5.67
N PHE A 177 -0.22 9.02 4.64
CA PHE A 177 0.97 8.45 4.03
C PHE A 177 1.42 9.34 2.85
N PRO A 178 2.09 10.49 3.05
CA PRO A 178 3.15 10.80 2.11
C PRO A 178 4.14 9.66 2.20
N GLU A 179 4.59 9.14 1.06
CA GLU A 179 5.81 8.35 0.98
C GLU A 179 6.99 9.26 1.39
N GLU A 180 7.11 9.61 2.68
CA GLU A 180 8.17 10.46 3.23
C GLU A 180 9.56 9.86 2.95
N TRP A 181 9.62 8.54 2.70
CA TRP A 181 10.81 7.84 2.23
C TRP A 181 11.29 8.37 0.86
N GLU A 182 10.40 8.85 0.00
CA GLU A 182 10.77 9.55 -1.23
C GLU A 182 11.50 10.87 -0.95
N LYS A 183 11.48 11.44 0.25
CA LYS A 183 12.35 12.59 0.57
C LYS A 183 13.74 12.17 1.04
N GLY A 184 13.96 10.87 1.26
CA GLY A 184 15.24 10.34 1.66
C GLY A 184 16.32 10.61 0.62
N LYS A 185 17.51 10.99 1.10
CA LYS A 185 18.73 11.14 0.29
C LYS A 185 19.88 10.26 0.78
N VAL A 186 19.77 9.69 1.97
CA VAL A 186 20.77 8.79 2.54
C VAL A 186 20.10 7.47 2.89
N LEU A 187 20.69 6.38 2.43
CA LEU A 187 20.28 5.01 2.72
C LEU A 187 21.39 4.31 3.49
N VAL A 188 21.05 3.62 4.58
CA VAL A 188 21.99 2.75 5.29
C VAL A 188 21.50 1.32 5.14
N PHE A 189 22.23 0.53 4.36
CA PHE A 189 21.97 -0.90 4.21
C PHE A 189 22.79 -1.69 5.21
N ASN A 190 22.13 -2.56 5.96
CA ASN A 190 22.78 -3.48 6.88
C ASN A 190 22.47 -4.90 6.41
N TYR A 191 23.49 -5.72 6.23
CA TYR A 191 23.37 -7.10 5.75
C TYR A 191 23.70 -8.07 6.88
N PHE A 192 22.84 -9.05 7.08
CA PHE A 192 22.90 -9.94 8.23
C PHE A 192 22.91 -11.41 7.83
N SER A 193 23.64 -12.20 8.62
CA SER A 193 23.59 -13.66 8.59
C SER A 193 23.13 -14.20 9.93
N SER A 194 22.56 -15.41 9.94
CA SER A 194 22.28 -16.13 11.18
C SER A 194 23.54 -16.84 11.70
N PRO A 195 23.89 -16.71 12.99
CA PRO A 195 24.88 -17.57 13.65
C PRO A 195 24.49 -19.04 13.60
N ALA A 196 25.45 -19.93 13.87
CA ALA A 196 25.18 -21.37 13.95
C ALA A 196 24.10 -21.68 14.99
N GLY A 197 23.07 -22.41 14.58
CA GLY A 197 21.93 -22.77 15.44
C GLY A 197 20.80 -21.75 15.51
N ALA A 198 20.98 -20.54 14.94
CA ALA A 198 19.92 -19.55 14.80
C ALA A 198 19.27 -19.61 13.41
N THR A 199 18.00 -19.21 13.33
CA THR A 199 17.24 -19.19 12.07
C THR A 199 16.91 -17.77 11.62
N ARG A 200 16.47 -17.61 10.36
CA ARG A 200 15.92 -16.33 9.87
C ARG A 200 14.72 -15.88 10.69
N ALA A 201 13.87 -16.81 11.13
CA ALA A 201 12.71 -16.50 11.95
C ALA A 201 13.10 -15.88 13.30
N ASP A 202 14.20 -16.33 13.90
CA ASP A 202 14.72 -15.75 15.14
C ASP A 202 15.21 -14.31 14.94
N HIS A 203 15.90 -14.04 13.83
CA HIS A 203 16.30 -12.67 13.46
C HIS A 203 15.08 -11.78 13.20
N ILE A 204 14.11 -12.25 12.43
CA ILE A 204 12.86 -11.51 12.16
C ILE A 204 12.13 -11.19 13.47
N LYS A 205 12.14 -12.11 14.44
CA LYS A 205 11.52 -11.90 15.74
C LYS A 205 12.18 -10.77 16.52
N VAL A 206 13.51 -10.75 16.67
CA VAL A 206 14.20 -9.65 17.37
C VAL A 206 14.05 -8.32 16.64
N GLU A 207 14.06 -8.32 15.30
CA GLU A 207 13.79 -7.12 14.50
C GLU A 207 12.37 -6.58 14.74
N ARG A 208 11.37 -7.45 14.85
CA ARG A 208 9.97 -7.03 15.08
C ARG A 208 9.70 -6.62 16.53
N ASP A 209 10.28 -7.33 17.50
CA ASP A 209 9.96 -7.16 18.91
C ASP A 209 10.82 -6.08 19.59
N ILE A 210 12.07 -5.91 19.15
CA ILE A 210 13.04 -4.98 19.76
C ILE A 210 13.23 -3.75 18.88
N TRP A 211 13.61 -3.93 17.61
CA TRP A 211 14.12 -2.84 16.77
C TRP A 211 13.03 -2.05 16.05
N LYS A 212 12.04 -2.71 15.46
CA LYS A 212 10.94 -2.06 14.75
C LYS A 212 10.20 -1.03 15.60
N PRO A 213 9.90 -1.25 16.90
CA PRO A 213 9.30 -0.23 17.75
C PRO A 213 10.19 1.01 17.94
N ILE A 214 11.51 0.82 18.04
CA ILE A 214 12.50 1.89 18.13
C ILE A 214 12.49 2.71 16.83
N HIS A 215 12.58 2.05 15.67
CA HIS A 215 12.53 2.71 14.36
C HIS A 215 11.19 3.41 14.11
N ALA A 216 10.06 2.81 14.51
CA ALA A 216 8.74 3.43 14.40
C ALA A 216 8.66 4.73 15.22
N ALA A 217 9.24 4.77 16.42
CA ALA A 217 9.33 5.99 17.21
C ALA A 217 10.20 7.06 16.52
N ARG A 218 11.33 6.66 15.90
CA ARG A 218 12.20 7.57 15.15
C ARG A 218 11.51 8.17 13.92
N VAL A 219 10.75 7.35 13.20
CA VAL A 219 9.93 7.80 12.06
C VAL A 219 8.85 8.78 12.52
N LYS A 220 8.13 8.44 13.59
CA LYS A 220 7.10 9.31 14.18
C LYS A 220 7.64 10.68 14.58
N ASP A 221 8.85 10.73 15.14
CA ASP A 221 9.52 11.96 15.58
C ASP A 221 10.26 12.67 14.42
N GLY A 222 10.15 12.17 13.19
CA GLY A 222 10.77 12.75 12.00
C GLY A 222 12.30 12.68 11.97
N LYS A 223 12.92 11.74 12.71
CA LYS A 223 14.37 11.52 12.78
C LYS A 223 14.87 10.39 11.87
N MET A 224 13.94 9.82 11.10
CA MET A 224 14.15 8.76 10.12
C MET A 224 12.94 8.81 9.18
N LYS A 225 13.13 8.54 7.90
CA LYS A 225 12.05 8.55 6.90
C LYS A 225 11.40 7.19 6.72
N ALA A 226 12.20 6.14 6.79
CA ALA A 226 11.70 4.78 6.78
C ALA A 226 12.73 3.82 7.38
N TRP A 227 12.22 2.66 7.77
CA TRP A 227 12.99 1.48 8.10
C TRP A 227 12.32 0.29 7.39
N ILE A 228 13.13 -0.53 6.73
CA ILE A 228 12.65 -1.66 5.92
C ILE A 228 13.48 -2.88 6.32
N LEU A 229 12.81 -4.01 6.55
CA LEU A 229 13.44 -5.31 6.75
C LEU A 229 13.25 -6.15 5.50
N TYR A 230 14.33 -6.72 4.99
CA TYR A 230 14.39 -7.56 3.82
C TYR A 230 14.80 -8.99 4.20
N GLU A 231 14.14 -9.94 3.57
CA GLU A 231 14.61 -11.32 3.45
C GLU A 231 15.13 -11.51 2.02
N MET A 232 16.30 -12.15 1.89
CA MET A 232 16.85 -12.47 0.58
C MET A 232 16.27 -13.80 0.09
N GLU A 233 15.41 -13.70 -0.92
CA GLU A 233 14.85 -14.86 -1.62
C GLU A 233 15.82 -15.42 -2.67
N PHE A 234 16.50 -14.54 -3.40
CA PHE A 234 17.51 -14.89 -4.39
C PHE A 234 18.68 -13.89 -4.36
N PRO A 235 19.92 -14.33 -4.65
CA PRO A 235 20.34 -15.71 -4.85
C PRO A 235 20.37 -16.53 -3.55
N PHE A 236 20.32 -17.86 -3.66
CA PHE A 236 20.29 -18.81 -2.54
C PHE A 236 21.40 -19.85 -2.65
N GLY A 237 21.85 -20.40 -1.52
CA GLY A 237 22.91 -21.42 -1.46
C GLY A 237 23.90 -21.18 -0.32
N ALA A 238 24.68 -22.21 0.01
CA ALA A 238 25.61 -22.16 1.15
C ALA A 238 26.76 -21.15 0.99
N SER A 239 27.02 -20.68 -0.23
CA SER A 239 28.03 -19.66 -0.52
C SER A 239 27.59 -18.22 -0.20
N MET A 240 26.32 -18.01 0.14
CA MET A 240 25.80 -16.67 0.42
C MET A 240 26.23 -16.18 1.80
N PRO A 241 26.95 -15.04 1.90
CA PRO A 241 27.50 -14.57 3.18
C PRO A 241 26.45 -13.95 4.12
N TYR A 242 25.25 -13.65 3.62
CA TYR A 242 24.13 -13.09 4.37
C TYR A 242 22.82 -13.61 3.77
N ASN A 243 21.70 -13.42 4.47
CA ASN A 243 20.37 -13.83 4.01
C ASN A 243 19.24 -12.87 4.42
N MET A 244 19.58 -11.84 5.21
CA MET A 244 18.67 -10.81 5.70
C MET A 244 19.32 -9.45 5.49
N ALA A 245 18.52 -8.39 5.37
CA ALA A 245 19.04 -7.03 5.34
C ALA A 245 18.05 -6.03 5.96
N THR A 246 18.53 -4.87 6.38
CA THR A 246 17.67 -3.70 6.65
C THR A 246 18.11 -2.52 5.81
N ALA A 247 17.16 -1.61 5.51
CA ALA A 247 17.47 -0.29 5.00
C ALA A 247 16.87 0.78 5.90
N ASP A 248 17.73 1.70 6.34
CA ASP A 248 17.33 2.92 7.02
C ASP A 248 17.35 4.07 6.01
N VAL A 249 16.30 4.88 5.99
CA VAL A 249 16.19 6.02 5.08
C VAL A 249 16.23 7.32 5.88
N TYR A 250 17.11 8.25 5.48
CA TYR A 250 17.28 9.56 6.11
C TYR A 250 17.21 10.70 5.09
N THR A 251 16.80 11.88 5.58
CA THR A 251 16.75 13.11 4.77
C THR A 251 18.13 13.53 4.27
N ASP A 252 19.14 13.46 5.15
CA ASP A 252 20.50 13.91 4.88
C ASP A 252 21.49 13.26 5.87
N MET A 253 22.79 13.53 5.70
CA MET A 253 23.85 13.01 6.57
C MET A 253 23.77 13.55 8.01
N LYS A 254 23.22 14.75 8.24
CA LYS A 254 23.08 15.32 9.58
C LYS A 254 22.04 14.53 10.39
N GLU A 255 20.93 14.15 9.76
CA GLU A 255 19.91 13.30 10.36
C GLU A 255 20.45 11.90 10.67
N TYR A 256 21.19 11.29 9.74
CA TYR A 256 21.84 9.99 9.93
C TYR A 256 22.84 9.99 11.11
N LEU A 257 23.71 11.00 11.18
CA LEU A 257 24.76 11.10 12.21
C LEU A 257 24.24 11.58 13.57
N ALA A 258 22.98 12.00 13.67
CA ALA A 258 22.42 12.48 14.92
C ALA A 258 22.37 11.34 15.96
N PRO A 259 22.76 11.58 17.22
CA PRO A 259 22.68 10.57 18.26
C PRO A 259 21.20 10.21 18.52
N TRP A 260 20.86 8.94 18.36
CA TRP A 260 19.50 8.44 18.55
C TRP A 260 19.43 7.21 19.46
N PHE A 261 20.47 6.37 19.44
CA PHE A 261 20.44 5.02 19.98
C PHE A 261 19.91 4.94 21.42
N GLU A 262 20.66 5.48 22.39
CA GLU A 262 20.32 5.38 23.81
C GLU A 262 18.97 6.04 24.15
N GLY A 263 18.72 7.22 23.57
CA GLY A 263 17.51 8.00 23.85
C GLY A 263 16.24 7.28 23.41
N TYR A 264 16.20 6.75 22.18
CA TYR A 264 15.05 6.00 21.70
C TYR A 264 14.93 4.62 22.35
N PHE A 265 16.05 3.99 22.67
CA PHE A 265 16.05 2.71 23.37
C PHE A 265 15.35 2.82 24.74
N LYS A 266 15.77 3.79 25.56
CA LYS A 266 15.15 4.07 26.87
C LYS A 266 13.68 4.48 26.75
N LYS A 267 13.34 5.28 25.72
CA LYS A 267 11.97 5.73 25.45
C LYS A 267 11.03 4.56 25.12
N VAL A 268 11.48 3.60 24.31
CA VAL A 268 10.62 2.53 23.78
C VAL A 268 10.63 1.28 24.65
N HIS A 269 11.75 0.98 25.30
CA HIS A 269 11.91 -0.16 26.19
C HIS A 269 12.21 0.30 27.63
N PRO A 270 11.28 1.02 28.30
CA PRO A 270 11.51 1.51 29.64
C PRO A 270 11.75 0.35 30.61
N GLY A 271 12.79 0.46 31.44
CA GLY A 271 13.13 -0.53 32.45
C GLY A 271 13.76 -1.83 31.92
N LYS A 272 13.97 -1.99 30.61
CA LYS A 272 14.73 -3.11 30.07
C LYS A 272 16.23 -2.78 30.03
N ASP A 273 17.05 -3.79 30.29
CA ASP A 273 18.50 -3.67 30.15
C ASP A 273 18.89 -3.67 28.66
N MET A 274 19.52 -2.58 28.23
CA MET A 274 19.95 -2.39 26.84
C MET A 274 21.01 -3.39 26.41
N ASN A 275 21.95 -3.73 27.28
CA ASN A 275 23.02 -4.69 26.95
C ASN A 275 22.45 -6.10 26.80
N GLN A 276 21.49 -6.50 27.63
CA GLN A 276 20.82 -7.80 27.50
C GLN A 276 20.06 -7.92 26.17
N LEU A 277 19.34 -6.88 25.76
CA LEU A 277 18.61 -6.89 24.48
C LEU A 277 19.55 -6.85 23.26
N ILE A 278 20.69 -6.16 23.37
CA ILE A 278 21.75 -6.21 22.35
C ILE A 278 22.32 -7.63 22.27
N GLN A 279 22.61 -8.27 23.40
CA GLN A 279 23.08 -9.66 23.44
C GLN A 279 22.05 -10.64 22.86
N GLN A 280 20.76 -10.46 23.16
CA GLN A 280 19.68 -11.25 22.55
C GLN A 280 19.66 -11.10 21.03
N THR A 281 19.88 -9.89 20.52
CA THR A 281 19.99 -9.65 19.07
C THR A 281 21.21 -10.36 18.50
N GLN A 282 22.38 -10.17 19.11
CA GLN A 282 23.65 -10.75 18.65
C GLN A 282 23.68 -12.30 18.72
N ALA A 283 22.89 -12.90 19.60
CA ALA A 283 22.75 -14.36 19.69
C ALA A 283 22.10 -14.98 18.44
N VAL A 284 21.30 -14.21 17.69
CA VAL A 284 20.51 -14.71 16.55
C VAL A 284 20.83 -14.05 15.22
N THR A 285 21.64 -12.99 15.23
CA THR A 285 22.05 -12.28 14.01
C THR A 285 23.45 -11.70 14.11
N THR A 286 24.19 -11.77 13.00
CA THR A 286 25.51 -11.15 12.84
C THR A 286 25.43 -10.11 11.72
N LEU A 287 25.81 -8.87 12.03
CA LEU A 287 25.99 -7.84 11.01
C LEU A 287 27.26 -8.14 10.20
N GLN A 288 27.08 -8.52 8.94
CA GLN A 288 28.16 -8.85 8.02
C GLN A 288 28.71 -7.62 7.30
N LYS A 289 27.83 -6.69 6.94
CA LYS A 289 28.19 -5.51 6.16
C LYS A 289 27.23 -4.36 6.44
N GLY A 290 27.79 -3.17 6.62
CA GLY A 290 27.05 -1.90 6.60
C GLY A 290 27.48 -1.07 5.40
N GLU A 291 26.53 -0.45 4.71
CA GLU A 291 26.79 0.47 3.60
C GLU A 291 25.97 1.74 3.77
N VAL A 292 26.63 2.90 3.72
CA VAL A 292 25.96 4.18 3.62
C VAL A 292 26.00 4.62 2.16
N ARG A 293 24.84 4.80 1.55
CA ARG A 293 24.69 5.22 0.17
C ARG A 293 23.96 6.56 0.11
N MET A 294 24.53 7.51 -0.63
CA MET A 294 23.82 8.73 -0.98
C MET A 294 23.06 8.52 -2.28
N ILE A 295 21.79 8.91 -2.31
CA ILE A 295 21.01 8.98 -3.53
C ILE A 295 21.45 10.24 -4.26
N LEU A 296 22.25 10.07 -5.32
CA LEU A 296 22.75 11.17 -6.13
C LEU A 296 21.70 11.67 -7.13
N ASP A 297 20.92 10.74 -7.67
CA ASP A 297 19.83 11.00 -8.57
C ASP A 297 18.80 9.87 -8.47
N ARG A 298 17.58 10.15 -8.90
CA ARG A 298 16.53 9.14 -9.06
C ARG A 298 15.57 9.58 -10.14
N LEU A 299 15.03 8.60 -10.84
CA LEU A 299 13.80 8.83 -11.56
C LEU A 299 12.68 8.91 -10.53
N ASP A 300 12.12 10.09 -10.34
CA ASP A 300 10.76 10.19 -9.84
C ASP A 300 9.91 9.50 -10.90
N TRP A 301 9.52 8.24 -10.64
CA TRP A 301 8.66 7.50 -11.54
C TRP A 301 7.38 8.36 -11.69
N LYS A 302 7.14 8.92 -12.87
CA LYS A 302 6.04 9.88 -13.05
C LYS A 302 4.71 9.15 -13.09
#